data_AF-A0A8H4P5U7-F1
#
_entry.id   AF-A0A8H4P5U7-F1
#
_cell.length_a   1.000
_cell.length_b   1.000
_cell.length_c   1.000
_cell.angle_alpha   90.00
_cell.angle_beta   90.00
_cell.angle_gamma   90.00
#
_symmetry.space_group_name_H-M   'P 1'
#
loop_
_entity.id
_entity.type
_entity.pdbx_description
1 polymer ?
#
loop_
_entity_poly.entity_id
_entity_poly.type
_entity_poly.pdbx_seq_one_letter_code
_entity_poly.pdbx_strand_id
1 'polypeptide(L)'
;MAPAAPFNPPSADLPGKPAVPEWVPPPVTQEKENFAELTSIDLSLLDSDDPAVVDDLIKQVKRAIREDGFLFLENYGISLEQLHRQFAIAQYMYNNITEEDKERLLFNPDTTGVWSGYKHPYGFKRHRGPPDGIEQFNWYKPDWEDINRVPNCLHPFMDEIEAFANYLTKSVNRRLLTLFSRVLELPDDYLWDNVQSHYYIQS
;
A
#
# COMPACT_ATOMS: atom_id res chain seq x y z
N MET A 1 -1.93 -11.54 21.61
CA MET A 1 -1.04 -10.35 21.41
C MET A 1 -1.86 -9.14 21.79
N ALA A 2 -1.26 -8.03 22.22
CA ALA A 2 -2.08 -6.82 22.45
C ALA A 2 -2.77 -6.40 21.15
N PRO A 3 -4.05 -5.95 21.18
CA PRO A 3 -4.75 -5.50 19.98
C PRO A 3 -3.99 -4.42 19.23
N ALA A 4 -3.91 -4.53 17.91
CA ALA A 4 -3.30 -3.50 17.10
C ALA A 4 -4.13 -2.22 17.20
N ALA A 5 -3.46 -1.12 17.54
CA ALA A 5 -4.10 0.19 17.52
C ALA A 5 -4.58 0.52 16.09
N PRO A 6 -5.77 1.12 15.94
CA PRO A 6 -6.22 1.61 14.64
C PRO A 6 -5.30 2.70 14.11
N PHE A 7 -5.28 2.89 12.79
CA PHE A 7 -4.53 3.96 12.15
C PHE A 7 -5.10 5.32 12.58
N ASN A 8 -4.19 6.19 13.02
CA ASN A 8 -4.51 7.56 13.40
C ASN A 8 -3.68 8.52 12.52
N PRO A 9 -4.24 9.00 11.39
CA PRO A 9 -3.50 9.84 10.46
C PRO A 9 -3.20 11.23 11.03
N PRO A 10 -2.17 11.92 10.51
CA PRO A 10 -2.02 13.36 10.69
C PRO A 10 -3.25 14.12 10.18
N SER A 11 -3.45 15.34 10.69
CA SER A 11 -4.59 16.17 10.28
C SER A 11 -4.50 16.54 8.79
N ALA A 12 -5.61 16.38 8.06
CA ALA A 12 -5.69 16.72 6.65
C ALA A 12 -5.72 18.25 6.39
N ASP A 13 -6.01 19.05 7.43
CA ASP A 13 -6.23 20.49 7.40
C ASP A 13 -5.11 21.30 8.09
N LEU A 14 -3.92 20.70 8.24
CA LEU A 14 -2.76 21.43 8.77
C LEU A 14 -2.45 22.69 7.93
N PRO A 15 -2.00 23.80 8.55
CA PRO A 15 -1.64 25.02 7.84
C PRO A 15 -0.63 24.75 6.72
N GLY A 16 -0.92 25.24 5.51
CA GLY A 16 -0.06 25.08 4.34
C GLY A 16 -0.40 23.89 3.43
N LYS A 17 -1.35 23.02 3.83
CA LYS A 17 -1.86 21.96 2.95
C LYS A 17 -2.87 22.52 1.93
N PRO A 18 -2.69 22.26 0.63
CA PRO A 18 -3.71 22.56 -0.38
C PRO A 18 -5.00 21.77 -0.12
N ALA A 19 -6.13 22.32 -0.59
CA ALA A 19 -7.38 21.57 -0.61
C ALA A 19 -7.29 20.42 -1.62
N VAL A 20 -7.64 19.21 -1.17
CA VAL A 20 -7.65 17.99 -1.99
C VAL A 20 -9.11 17.58 -2.20
N PRO A 21 -9.58 17.50 -3.46
CA PRO A 21 -10.92 17.01 -3.76
C PRO A 21 -11.12 15.59 -3.22
N GLU A 22 -12.33 15.28 -2.77
CA GLU A 22 -12.68 13.92 -2.38
C GLU A 22 -12.58 12.97 -3.58
N TRP A 23 -11.99 11.80 -3.35
CA TRP A 23 -11.95 10.76 -4.36
C TRP A 23 -13.29 10.03 -4.43
N VAL A 24 -13.90 10.05 -5.61
CA VAL A 24 -15.14 9.34 -5.88
C VAL A 24 -14.79 7.99 -6.51
N PRO A 25 -15.11 6.85 -5.87
CA PRO A 25 -14.88 5.54 -6.45
C PRO A 25 -15.65 5.37 -7.77
N PRO A 26 -15.10 4.61 -8.73
CA PRO A 26 -15.85 4.26 -9.93
C PRO A 26 -17.11 3.46 -9.55
N PRO A 27 -18.18 3.53 -10.36
CA PRO A 27 -19.38 2.76 -10.11
C PRO A 27 -19.06 1.26 -10.10
N VAL A 28 -19.77 0.51 -9.24
CA VAL A 28 -19.65 -0.94 -9.19
C VAL A 28 -20.02 -1.53 -10.55
N THR A 29 -19.25 -2.53 -10.98
CA THR A 29 -19.50 -3.23 -12.24
C THR A 29 -20.94 -3.75 -12.30
N GLN A 30 -21.56 -3.63 -13.48
CA GLN A 30 -22.88 -4.20 -13.76
C GLN A 30 -22.79 -5.51 -14.54
N GLU A 31 -21.57 -5.93 -14.88
CA GLU A 31 -21.31 -7.21 -15.55
C GLU A 31 -21.67 -8.37 -14.64
N LYS A 32 -22.23 -9.43 -15.23
CA LYS A 32 -22.69 -10.63 -14.50
C LYS A 32 -21.91 -11.84 -15.00
N GLU A 33 -20.66 -11.89 -14.60
CA GLU A 33 -19.74 -12.97 -14.94
C GLU A 33 -19.56 -13.93 -13.76
N ASN A 34 -18.99 -15.09 -14.02
CA ASN A 34 -18.57 -16.03 -12.97
C ASN A 34 -17.27 -15.53 -12.31
N PHE A 35 -17.38 -14.46 -11.52
CA PHE A 35 -16.26 -13.90 -10.78
C PHE A 35 -15.68 -14.94 -9.80
N ALA A 36 -14.36 -14.92 -9.63
CA ALA A 36 -13.71 -15.76 -8.63
C ALA A 36 -14.14 -15.32 -7.22
N GLU A 37 -14.55 -16.27 -6.40
CA GLU A 37 -14.83 -16.06 -4.98
C GLU A 37 -13.51 -16.20 -4.23
N LEU A 38 -12.94 -15.08 -3.79
CA LEU A 38 -11.70 -15.08 -3.00
C LEU A 38 -12.03 -14.98 -1.52
N THR A 39 -11.27 -15.72 -0.70
CA THR A 39 -11.44 -15.68 0.75
C THR A 39 -11.09 -14.30 1.32
N SER A 40 -12.00 -13.75 2.13
CA SER A 40 -11.75 -12.58 2.98
C SER A 40 -11.35 -13.02 4.38
N ILE A 41 -10.33 -12.37 4.93
CA ILE A 41 -9.73 -12.68 6.23
C ILE A 41 -9.87 -11.46 7.13
N ASP A 42 -10.50 -11.64 8.28
CA ASP A 42 -10.51 -10.64 9.35
C ASP A 42 -9.18 -10.68 10.11
N LEU A 43 -8.33 -9.68 9.87
CA LEU A 43 -7.00 -9.62 10.47
C LEU A 43 -7.04 -9.32 11.98
N SER A 44 -8.12 -8.74 12.50
CA SER A 44 -8.27 -8.45 13.92
C SER A 44 -8.41 -9.72 14.77
N LEU A 45 -8.84 -10.84 14.18
CA LEU A 45 -8.93 -12.12 14.87
C LEU A 45 -7.56 -12.63 15.37
N LEU A 46 -6.46 -12.21 14.74
CA LEU A 46 -5.10 -12.55 15.19
C LEU A 46 -4.77 -11.96 16.57
N ASP A 47 -5.43 -10.85 16.91
CA ASP A 47 -5.22 -10.12 18.15
C ASP A 47 -6.06 -10.67 19.31
N SER A 48 -6.89 -11.69 19.07
CA SER A 48 -7.69 -12.35 20.10
C SER A 48 -6.81 -13.00 21.18
N ASP A 49 -7.27 -12.90 22.43
CA ASP A 49 -6.68 -13.62 23.57
C ASP A 49 -7.17 -15.09 23.65
N ASP A 50 -8.20 -15.46 22.87
CA ASP A 50 -8.69 -16.84 22.76
C ASP A 50 -7.88 -17.61 21.69
N PRO A 51 -7.08 -18.62 22.07
CA PRO A 51 -6.29 -19.40 21.13
C PRO A 51 -7.14 -20.12 20.07
N ALA A 52 -8.38 -20.50 20.39
CA ALA A 52 -9.25 -21.20 19.44
C ALA A 52 -9.64 -20.30 18.25
N VAL A 53 -9.86 -19.01 18.50
CA VAL A 53 -10.14 -18.00 17.45
C VAL A 53 -8.93 -17.84 16.53
N VAL A 54 -7.74 -17.74 17.12
CA VAL A 54 -6.50 -17.59 16.37
C VAL A 54 -6.18 -18.86 15.55
N ASP A 55 -6.41 -20.04 16.11
CA ASP A 55 -6.21 -21.31 15.43
C ASP A 55 -7.17 -21.50 14.25
N ASP A 56 -8.42 -21.04 14.36
CA ASP A 56 -9.39 -21.07 13.27
C ASP A 56 -8.97 -20.14 12.13
N LEU A 57 -8.54 -18.91 12.46
CA LEU A 57 -7.96 -17.97 11.50
C LEU A 57 -6.78 -18.60 10.75
N ILE A 58 -5.84 -19.23 11.44
CA ILE A 58 -4.67 -19.89 10.83
C ILE A 58 -5.12 -20.98 9.85
N LYS A 59 -6.12 -21.80 10.22
CA LYS A 59 -6.66 -22.85 9.34
C LYS A 59 -7.34 -22.26 8.10
N GLN A 60 -8.12 -21.19 8.28
CA GLN A 60 -8.78 -20.49 7.18
C GLN A 60 -7.76 -19.97 6.17
N VAL A 61 -6.70 -19.31 6.64
CA VAL A 61 -5.64 -18.75 5.80
C VAL A 61 -4.84 -19.86 5.11
N LYS A 62 -4.53 -20.96 5.83
CA LYS A 62 -3.85 -22.13 5.26
C LYS A 62 -4.64 -22.73 4.10
N ARG A 63 -5.97 -22.77 4.19
CA ARG A 63 -6.86 -23.20 3.10
C ARG A 63 -6.82 -22.20 1.94
N ALA A 64 -7.09 -20.92 2.23
CA ALA A 64 -7.20 -19.88 1.22
C ALA A 64 -5.93 -19.70 0.38
N ILE A 65 -4.73 -19.74 1.01
CA ILE A 65 -3.46 -19.68 0.26
C ILE A 65 -3.29 -20.88 -0.68
N ARG A 66 -3.76 -22.06 -0.29
CA ARG A 66 -3.64 -23.29 -1.08
C ARG A 66 -4.64 -23.34 -2.24
N GLU A 67 -5.84 -22.79 -2.05
CA GLU A 67 -6.95 -22.89 -3.00
C GLU A 67 -7.03 -21.67 -3.92
N ASP A 68 -6.92 -20.46 -3.37
CA ASP A 68 -7.21 -19.21 -4.08
C ASP A 68 -5.92 -18.53 -4.59
N GLY A 69 -4.83 -18.62 -3.82
CA GLY A 69 -3.58 -17.89 -4.07
C GLY A 69 -3.66 -16.38 -3.81
N PHE A 70 -4.83 -15.86 -3.42
CA PHE A 70 -5.09 -14.47 -3.07
C PHE A 70 -5.91 -14.38 -1.77
N LEU A 71 -5.76 -13.26 -1.05
CA LEU A 71 -6.50 -12.98 0.19
C LEU A 71 -7.04 -11.56 0.14
N PHE A 72 -8.29 -11.36 0.53
CA PHE A 72 -8.79 -10.05 0.94
C PHE A 72 -8.62 -9.88 2.44
N LEU A 73 -8.35 -8.65 2.87
CA LEU A 73 -8.17 -8.32 4.28
C LEU A 73 -9.28 -7.38 4.74
N GLU A 74 -9.86 -7.70 5.87
CA GLU A 74 -10.83 -6.89 6.60
C GLU A 74 -10.29 -6.54 7.98
N ASN A 75 -10.84 -5.49 8.58
CA ASN A 75 -10.55 -5.08 9.97
C ASN A 75 -9.03 -4.98 10.28
N TYR A 76 -8.24 -4.57 9.29
CA TYR A 76 -6.78 -4.40 9.40
C TYR A 76 -6.38 -3.05 10.03
N GLY A 77 -7.35 -2.26 10.49
CA GLY A 77 -7.13 -1.05 11.28
C GLY A 77 -7.11 0.27 10.51
N ILE A 78 -7.42 0.25 9.21
CA ILE A 78 -7.63 1.46 8.39
C ILE A 78 -9.11 1.54 8.03
N SER A 79 -9.74 2.70 8.23
CA SER A 79 -11.12 2.92 7.79
C SER A 79 -11.21 3.19 6.29
N LEU A 80 -12.39 3.00 5.72
CA LEU A 80 -12.63 3.28 4.30
C LEU A 80 -12.35 4.76 3.95
N GLU A 81 -12.72 5.69 4.84
CA GLU A 81 -12.45 7.12 4.68
C GLU A 81 -10.94 7.42 4.65
N GLN A 82 -10.17 6.82 5.56
CA GLN A 82 -8.71 6.96 5.61
C GLN A 82 -8.05 6.40 4.34
N LEU A 83 -8.58 5.30 3.80
CA LEU A 83 -8.12 4.74 2.53
C LEU A 83 -8.46 5.66 1.34
N HIS A 84 -9.70 6.17 1.29
CA HIS A 84 -10.14 7.13 0.28
C HIS A 84 -9.33 8.42 0.29
N ARG A 85 -8.85 8.85 1.45
CA ARG A 85 -7.94 9.99 1.57
C ARG A 85 -6.63 9.75 0.79
N GLN A 86 -6.07 8.54 0.82
CA GLN A 86 -4.86 8.21 0.06
C GLN A 86 -5.14 8.20 -1.45
N PHE A 87 -6.30 7.69 -1.88
CA PHE A 87 -6.73 7.78 -3.28
C PHE A 87 -6.91 9.23 -3.73
N ALA A 88 -7.45 10.09 -2.87
CA ALA A 88 -7.63 11.51 -3.14
C ALA A 88 -6.29 12.24 -3.31
N ILE A 89 -5.29 11.95 -2.46
CA ILE A 89 -3.93 12.49 -2.58
C ILE A 89 -3.27 12.00 -3.88
N ALA A 90 -3.42 10.73 -4.24
CA ALA A 90 -2.89 10.20 -5.50
C ALA A 90 -3.53 10.86 -6.72
N GLN A 91 -4.86 11.05 -6.72
CA GLN A 91 -5.56 11.76 -7.78
C GLN A 91 -5.14 13.23 -7.84
N TYR A 92 -4.96 13.88 -6.69
CA TYR A 92 -4.44 15.25 -6.62
C TYR A 92 -3.05 15.34 -7.26
N MET A 93 -2.15 14.40 -6.99
CA MET A 93 -0.83 14.38 -7.63
C MET A 93 -0.95 14.38 -9.15
N TYR A 94 -1.71 13.45 -9.74
CA TYR A 94 -1.83 13.36 -11.20
C TYR A 94 -2.47 14.61 -11.83
N ASN A 95 -3.41 15.25 -11.12
CA ASN A 95 -4.02 16.48 -11.58
C ASN A 95 -3.09 17.71 -11.48
N ASN A 96 -2.05 17.66 -10.65
CA ASN A 96 -1.22 18.83 -10.31
C ASN A 96 0.29 18.65 -10.59
N ILE A 97 0.74 17.45 -10.96
CA ILE A 97 2.16 17.20 -11.31
C ILE A 97 2.52 17.96 -12.58
N THR A 98 3.60 18.73 -12.51
CA THR A 98 4.06 19.56 -13.63
C THR A 98 4.82 18.74 -14.66
N GLU A 99 4.90 19.21 -15.91
CA GLU A 99 5.76 18.58 -16.92
C GLU A 99 7.25 18.64 -16.53
N GLU A 100 7.65 19.66 -15.77
CA GLU A 100 8.99 19.74 -15.18
C GLU A 100 9.23 18.60 -14.18
N ASP A 101 8.31 18.36 -13.27
CA ASP A 101 8.40 17.23 -12.33
C ASP A 101 8.36 15.89 -13.06
N LYS A 102 7.52 15.75 -14.09
CA LYS A 102 7.48 14.52 -14.90
C LYS A 102 8.80 14.23 -15.59
N GLU A 103 9.47 15.24 -16.17
CA GLU A 103 10.78 15.06 -16.81
C GLU A 103 11.88 14.78 -15.78
N ARG A 104 11.91 15.59 -14.70
CA ARG A 104 12.88 15.49 -13.60
C ARG A 104 12.81 14.14 -12.90
N LEU A 105 11.60 13.62 -12.72
CA LEU A 105 11.33 12.34 -12.05
C LEU A 105 11.10 11.19 -13.03
N LEU A 106 11.32 11.39 -14.34
CA LEU A 106 11.09 10.33 -15.32
C LEU A 106 11.98 9.13 -14.99
N PHE A 107 11.34 7.98 -14.72
CA PHE A 107 12.03 6.74 -14.39
C PHE A 107 12.98 6.30 -15.52
N ASN A 108 14.06 5.61 -15.15
CA ASN A 108 15.02 5.07 -16.11
C ASN A 108 15.52 3.68 -15.68
N PRO A 109 14.64 2.66 -15.73
CA PRO A 109 14.99 1.32 -15.28
C PRO A 109 16.13 0.70 -16.10
N ASP A 110 16.22 1.00 -17.40
CA ASP A 110 17.28 0.48 -18.29
C ASP A 110 18.69 0.93 -17.84
N THR A 111 18.81 2.09 -17.20
CA THR A 111 20.10 2.61 -16.71
C THR A 111 20.32 2.34 -15.22
N THR A 112 19.28 2.51 -14.41
CA THR A 112 19.40 2.48 -12.95
C THR A 112 19.10 1.13 -12.34
N GLY A 113 18.45 0.22 -13.08
CA GLY A 113 17.93 -1.03 -12.55
C GLY A 113 16.76 -0.87 -11.57
N VAL A 114 16.29 0.37 -11.33
CA VAL A 114 15.19 0.66 -10.41
C VAL A 114 14.02 1.31 -11.15
N TRP A 115 12.82 1.03 -10.66
CA TRP A 115 11.56 1.50 -11.25
C TRP A 115 11.02 2.77 -10.56
N SER A 116 11.91 3.53 -9.90
CA SER A 116 11.63 4.73 -9.13
C SER A 116 11.31 5.92 -10.05
N GLY A 117 10.32 6.72 -9.65
CA GLY A 117 9.89 7.93 -10.33
C GLY A 117 8.61 7.78 -11.15
N TYR A 118 8.39 8.76 -12.02
CA TYR A 118 7.27 8.87 -12.93
C TYR A 118 7.46 7.97 -14.16
N LYS A 119 6.42 7.19 -14.51
CA LYS A 119 6.35 6.39 -15.75
C LYS A 119 5.19 6.87 -16.61
N HIS A 120 5.53 7.24 -17.83
CA HIS A 120 4.61 7.72 -18.84
C HIS A 120 3.76 6.58 -19.47
N PRO A 121 2.62 6.85 -20.13
CA PRO A 121 1.69 5.83 -20.66
C PRO A 121 2.12 5.13 -21.96
N TYR A 122 3.43 5.01 -22.18
CA TYR A 122 4.05 4.49 -23.41
C TYR A 122 5.10 3.40 -23.12
N GLY A 123 4.70 2.33 -22.44
CA GLY A 123 5.58 1.24 -22.07
C GLY A 123 6.43 1.52 -20.83
N PHE A 124 7.22 0.51 -20.46
CA PHE A 124 7.97 0.41 -19.20
C PHE A 124 9.46 0.80 -19.36
N LYS A 125 9.74 1.81 -20.18
CA LYS A 125 11.09 2.34 -20.44
C LYS A 125 11.10 3.86 -20.35
N ARG A 126 12.29 4.45 -20.18
CA ARG A 126 12.46 5.92 -20.22
C ARG A 126 11.97 6.52 -21.54
N HIS A 127 12.24 5.82 -22.65
CA HIS A 127 11.82 6.24 -23.98
C HIS A 127 10.46 5.64 -24.34
N ARG A 128 9.61 6.46 -24.96
CA ARG A 128 8.25 6.09 -25.33
C ARG A 128 8.24 4.94 -26.35
N GLY A 129 7.55 3.85 -25.98
CA GLY A 129 7.18 2.75 -26.87
C GLY A 129 5.71 2.86 -27.31
N PRO A 130 5.07 1.71 -27.65
CA PRO A 130 3.63 1.66 -27.89
C PRO A 130 2.83 2.15 -26.67
N PRO A 131 1.67 2.79 -26.88
CA PRO A 131 0.80 3.20 -25.78
C PRO A 131 0.29 1.97 -25.02
N ASP A 132 0.38 2.00 -23.69
CA ASP A 132 -0.20 1.01 -22.78
C ASP A 132 -1.32 1.58 -21.91
N GLY A 133 -1.46 2.92 -21.87
CA GLY A 133 -2.49 3.61 -21.08
C GLY A 133 -2.23 3.61 -19.57
N ILE A 134 -1.03 3.20 -19.12
CA ILE A 134 -0.69 3.08 -17.71
C ILE A 134 0.20 4.25 -17.31
N GLU A 135 -0.29 5.15 -16.48
CA GLU A 135 0.51 6.18 -15.82
C GLU A 135 0.73 5.77 -14.36
N GLN A 136 1.97 5.79 -13.88
CA GLN A 136 2.31 5.37 -12.51
C GLN A 136 3.42 6.25 -11.95
N PHE A 137 3.45 6.38 -10.63
CA PHE A 137 4.55 6.95 -9.88
C PHE A 137 4.96 5.94 -8.81
N ASN A 138 6.22 5.56 -8.79
CA ASN A 138 6.76 4.62 -7.82
C ASN A 138 7.86 5.30 -7.00
N TRP A 139 7.93 4.96 -5.71
CA TRP A 139 9.01 5.39 -4.83
C TRP A 139 9.56 4.21 -4.04
N TYR A 140 10.87 4.25 -3.82
CA TYR A 140 11.67 3.32 -3.04
C TYR A 140 12.35 4.09 -1.91
N LYS A 141 13.14 3.39 -1.09
CA LYS A 141 13.86 3.98 0.06
C LYS A 141 14.52 5.34 -0.24
N PRO A 142 15.29 5.54 -1.33
CA PRO A 142 15.93 6.84 -1.58
C PRO A 142 14.94 7.99 -1.80
N ASP A 143 13.73 7.70 -2.29
CA ASP A 143 12.70 8.70 -2.54
C ASP A 143 12.05 9.19 -1.25
N TRP A 144 12.10 8.38 -0.18
CA TRP A 144 11.71 8.79 1.17
C TRP A 144 12.80 9.63 1.86
N GLU A 145 14.07 9.48 1.46
CA GLU A 145 15.21 10.15 2.08
C GLU A 145 15.53 11.52 1.45
N ASP A 146 15.08 11.73 0.21
CA ASP A 146 15.29 12.98 -0.53
C ASP A 146 13.97 13.49 -1.11
N ILE A 147 13.46 14.57 -0.51
CA ILE A 147 12.21 15.23 -0.92
C ILE A 147 12.25 15.71 -2.39
N ASN A 148 13.44 15.93 -2.96
CA ASN A 148 13.60 16.27 -4.37
C ASN A 148 13.37 15.07 -5.29
N ARG A 149 13.06 13.88 -4.78
CA ARG A 149 12.67 12.71 -5.58
C ARG A 149 11.16 12.47 -5.57
N VAL A 150 10.41 13.38 -4.95
CA VAL A 150 8.95 13.39 -4.89
C VAL A 150 8.43 14.56 -5.74
N PRO A 151 7.24 14.44 -6.38
CA PRO A 151 6.58 15.57 -7.04
C PRO A 151 6.38 16.74 -6.07
N ASN A 152 6.67 17.96 -6.50
CA ASN A 152 6.59 19.13 -5.62
C ASN A 152 5.17 19.35 -5.08
N CYS A 153 4.15 19.00 -5.88
CA CYS A 153 2.76 19.07 -5.48
C CYS A 153 2.40 18.15 -4.30
N LEU A 154 3.22 17.14 -4.00
CA LEU A 154 2.99 16.20 -2.90
C LEU A 154 3.73 16.55 -1.61
N HIS A 155 4.69 17.48 -1.63
CA HIS A 155 5.47 17.85 -0.44
C HIS A 155 4.60 18.20 0.79
N PRO A 156 3.48 18.94 0.65
CA PRO A 156 2.63 19.26 1.80
C PRO A 156 1.91 18.06 2.41
N PHE A 157 1.83 16.91 1.73
CA PHE A 157 1.10 15.71 2.15
C PHE A 157 2.02 14.55 2.55
N MET A 158 3.34 14.77 2.58
CA MET A 158 4.30 13.71 2.88
C MET A 158 4.13 13.14 4.29
N ASP A 159 3.63 13.93 5.25
CA ASP A 159 3.29 13.46 6.59
C ASP A 159 2.17 12.40 6.56
N GLU A 160 1.12 12.63 5.77
CA GLU A 160 0.00 11.69 5.61
C GLU A 160 0.45 10.42 4.88
N ILE A 161 1.21 10.59 3.79
CA ILE A 161 1.71 9.48 2.96
C ILE A 161 2.66 8.59 3.78
N GLU A 162 3.59 9.20 4.52
CA GLU A 162 4.54 8.50 5.37
C GLU A 162 3.85 7.81 6.54
N ALA A 163 2.92 8.47 7.22
CA ALA A 163 2.17 7.86 8.32
C ALA A 163 1.37 6.64 7.86
N PHE A 164 0.70 6.74 6.70
CA PHE A 164 -0.06 5.64 6.12
C PHE A 164 0.85 4.46 5.73
N ALA A 165 1.95 4.74 5.03
CA ALA A 165 2.91 3.71 4.62
C ALA A 165 3.55 3.04 5.85
N ASN A 166 3.95 3.81 6.86
CA ASN A 166 4.47 3.27 8.13
C ASN A 166 3.46 2.37 8.83
N TYR A 167 2.17 2.75 8.87
CA TYR A 167 1.14 1.92 9.48
C TYR A 167 0.97 0.59 8.72
N LEU A 168 0.88 0.65 7.38
CA LEU A 168 0.80 -0.56 6.55
C LEU A 168 2.00 -1.48 6.78
N THR A 169 3.22 -0.96 6.87
CA THR A 169 4.42 -1.77 7.09
C THR A 169 4.55 -2.28 8.52
N LYS A 170 4.44 -1.40 9.52
CA LYS A 170 4.77 -1.72 10.92
C LYS A 170 3.61 -2.40 11.66
N SER A 171 2.36 -2.22 11.23
CA SER A 171 1.17 -2.86 11.81
C SER A 171 0.61 -3.98 10.92
N VAL A 172 0.17 -3.66 9.70
CA VAL A 172 -0.57 -4.61 8.85
C VAL A 172 0.36 -5.72 8.35
N ASN A 173 1.46 -5.36 7.68
CA ASN A 173 2.41 -6.31 7.14
C ASN A 173 3.07 -7.16 8.24
N ARG A 174 3.40 -6.56 9.39
CA ARG A 174 3.92 -7.31 10.54
C ARG A 174 2.96 -8.43 10.96
N ARG A 175 1.69 -8.10 11.22
CA ARG A 175 0.66 -9.08 11.59
C ARG A 175 0.45 -10.15 10.53
N LEU A 176 0.46 -9.79 9.24
CA LEU A 176 0.37 -10.77 8.16
C LEU A 176 1.56 -11.73 8.14
N LEU A 177 2.78 -11.23 8.35
CA LEU A 177 3.98 -12.07 8.41
C LEU A 177 4.00 -12.94 9.67
N THR A 178 3.49 -12.47 10.80
CA THR A 178 3.25 -13.30 11.99
C THR A 178 2.27 -14.43 11.66
N LEU A 179 1.14 -14.11 11.04
CA LEU A 179 0.11 -15.07 10.64
C LEU A 179 0.66 -16.11 9.67
N PHE A 180 1.43 -15.69 8.66
CA PHE A 180 2.08 -16.60 7.72
C PHE A 180 3.15 -17.47 8.37
N SER A 181 3.90 -16.94 9.35
CA SER A 181 4.85 -17.75 10.12
C SER A 181 4.13 -18.89 10.83
N ARG A 182 2.98 -18.60 11.46
CA ARG A 182 2.14 -19.61 12.13
C ARG A 182 1.51 -20.60 11.15
N VAL A 183 1.05 -20.15 9.98
CA VAL A 183 0.53 -21.03 8.91
C VAL A 183 1.59 -22.03 8.44
N LEU A 184 2.85 -21.59 8.40
CA LEU A 184 4.01 -22.42 8.06
C LEU A 184 4.57 -23.22 9.25
N GLU A 185 3.91 -23.17 10.41
CA GLU A 185 4.33 -23.86 11.64
C GLU A 185 5.74 -23.43 12.12
N LEU A 186 6.10 -22.18 11.83
CA LEU A 186 7.33 -21.52 12.28
C LEU A 186 7.09 -20.74 13.59
N PRO A 187 8.16 -20.36 14.31
CA PRO A 187 8.04 -19.45 15.45
C PRO A 187 7.31 -18.16 15.07
N ASP A 188 6.64 -17.55 16.06
CA ASP A 188 6.04 -16.23 15.90
C ASP A 188 7.06 -15.22 15.38
N ASP A 189 6.61 -14.34 14.47
CA ASP A 189 7.42 -13.31 13.81
C ASP A 189 8.63 -13.80 12.99
N TYR A 190 8.79 -15.12 12.77
CA TYR A 190 9.92 -15.65 12.00
C TYR A 190 10.07 -14.95 10.64
N LEU A 191 8.99 -14.83 9.87
CA LEU A 191 9.04 -14.15 8.57
C LEU A 191 9.30 -12.65 8.71
N TRP A 192 8.76 -11.99 9.74
CA TRP A 192 9.04 -10.58 9.98
C TRP A 192 10.54 -10.35 10.17
N ASP A 193 11.20 -11.19 10.97
CA ASP A 193 12.62 -11.07 11.29
C ASP A 193 13.56 -11.52 10.16
N ASN A 194 13.15 -12.49 9.35
CA ASN A 194 14.05 -13.17 8.40
C ASN A 194 13.82 -12.80 6.93
N VAL A 195 12.77 -12.06 6.58
CA VAL A 195 12.53 -11.61 5.20
C VAL A 195 12.66 -10.10 5.05
N GLN A 196 13.02 -9.64 3.85
CA GLN A 196 13.09 -8.21 3.55
C GLN A 196 11.68 -7.60 3.46
N SER A 197 11.14 -7.15 4.59
CA SER A 197 9.73 -6.76 4.73
C SER A 197 9.49 -5.37 5.32
N HIS A 198 10.50 -4.73 5.90
CA HIS A 198 10.30 -3.55 6.75
C HIS A 198 11.42 -2.50 6.68
N TYR A 199 12.37 -2.62 5.75
CA TYR A 199 13.55 -1.75 5.66
C TYR A 199 13.39 -0.48 4.80
N TYR A 200 12.18 -0.19 4.29
CA TYR A 200 11.99 0.73 3.16
C TYR A 200 11.38 2.09 3.50
N ILE A 201 10.79 2.25 4.68
CA ILE A 201 10.22 3.51 5.16
C ILE A 201 11.01 3.88 6.42
N GLN A 202 11.40 5.14 6.54
CA GLN A 202 12.41 5.63 7.50
C GLN A 202 12.28 4.98 8.89
N SER A 203 13.44 4.59 9.44
CA SER A 203 13.61 3.98 10.76
C SER A 203 13.25 4.95 11.87
#